data_AF-A0A7W1J0T1-F1
#
_entry.id   AF-A0A7W1J0T1-F1
#
_cell.length_a   1.000
_cell.length_b   1.000
_cell.length_c   1.000
_cell.angle_alpha   90.00
_cell.angle_beta   90.00
_cell.angle_gamma   90.00
#
_symmetry.space_group_name_H-M   'P 1'
#
loop_
_entity.id
_entity.type
_entity.pdbx_description
1 polymer ?
#
loop_
_entity_poly.entity_id
_entity_poly.type
_entity_poly.pdbx_seq_one_letter_code
_entity_poly.pdbx_strand_id
1 'polypeptide(L)'
;MSNRSSRLATRRGFTFIELVVVISIIVALAAIGFPTWGMISNRVKVNATDALVNSIATSITTYQTKTWTWNIGTTAAPQMRTYHIFDVNHFDPSSGSPIPDLPDIPNGSPRFWSLDGYTPPENGSYYDGSTSTFLSNVPPDPTPDPNGLYDGNFHRAVLNSGYRGFINMAQPQVKKTFISKRGQVVDAWGRPLRIAFAAKVYGTQAFGIWSAGLDKKDHLETRPSDDDLRSWSTQGAD
;
A
#
# COMPACT_ATOMS: atom_id res chain seq x y z
N MET A 1 -57.23 18.32 -48.20
CA MET A 1 -56.27 19.42 -48.03
C MET A 1 -56.15 19.72 -46.53
N SER A 2 -55.02 19.38 -45.90
CA SER A 2 -54.82 19.51 -44.46
C SER A 2 -53.85 20.65 -44.19
N ASN A 3 -54.35 21.75 -43.60
CA ASN A 3 -53.57 22.93 -43.26
C ASN A 3 -52.76 22.66 -41.97
N ARG A 4 -51.46 22.41 -42.11
CA ARG A 4 -50.52 22.39 -40.97
C ARG A 4 -50.15 23.83 -40.62
N SER A 5 -50.76 24.36 -39.57
CA SER A 5 -50.39 25.65 -38.98
C SER A 5 -49.13 25.50 -38.13
N SER A 6 -48.00 25.95 -38.65
CA SER A 6 -46.71 26.02 -37.95
C SER A 6 -46.72 27.20 -36.97
N ARG A 7 -46.96 26.92 -35.69
CA ARG A 7 -46.79 27.92 -34.63
C ARG A 7 -45.30 28.23 -34.47
N LEU A 8 -44.91 29.44 -34.83
CA LEU A 8 -43.57 29.97 -34.57
C LEU A 8 -43.40 30.13 -33.06
N ALA A 9 -42.61 29.24 -32.46
CA ALA A 9 -42.24 29.33 -31.06
C ALA A 9 -41.39 30.59 -30.85
N THR A 10 -41.94 31.57 -30.14
CA THR A 10 -41.22 32.78 -29.75
C THR A 10 -40.11 32.39 -28.77
N ARG A 11 -38.85 32.46 -29.22
CA ARG A 11 -37.70 32.24 -28.33
C ARG A 11 -37.60 33.43 -27.38
N ARG A 12 -37.90 33.22 -26.10
CA ARG A 12 -37.60 34.20 -25.06
C ARG A 12 -36.12 34.11 -24.73
N GLY A 13 -35.39 35.22 -24.88
CA GLY A 13 -34.02 35.35 -24.43
C GLY A 13 -33.97 35.43 -22.90
N PHE A 14 -32.97 34.78 -22.31
CA PHE A 14 -32.71 34.86 -20.87
C PHE A 14 -32.33 36.30 -20.51
N THR A 15 -32.93 36.86 -19.47
CA THR A 15 -32.60 38.24 -19.08
C THR A 15 -31.27 38.28 -18.34
N PHE A 16 -30.51 39.37 -18.46
CA PHE A 16 -29.22 39.52 -17.76
C PHE A 16 -29.39 39.40 -16.24
N ILE A 17 -30.47 39.97 -15.71
CA ILE A 17 -30.78 39.92 -14.27
C ILE A 17 -31.01 38.48 -13.80
N GLU A 18 -31.68 37.66 -14.60
CA GLU A 18 -31.93 36.25 -14.28
C GLU A 18 -30.62 35.48 -14.17
N LEU A 19 -29.66 35.75 -15.06
CA LEU A 19 -28.33 35.13 -15.00
C LEU A 19 -27.56 35.56 -13.75
N VAL A 20 -27.59 36.83 -13.38
CA VAL A 20 -26.91 37.35 -12.18
C VAL A 20 -27.48 36.74 -10.90
N VAL A 21 -28.81 36.61 -10.81
CA VAL A 21 -29.45 35.98 -9.66
C VAL A 21 -29.04 34.51 -9.55
N VAL A 22 -29.02 33.76 -10.66
CA VAL A 22 -28.62 32.34 -10.67
C VAL A 22 -27.18 32.16 -10.18
N ILE A 23 -26.23 32.95 -10.69
CA ILE A 23 -24.82 32.83 -10.24
C ILE A 23 -24.66 33.20 -8.76
N SER A 24 -25.42 34.18 -8.25
CA SER A 24 -25.37 34.55 -6.83
C SER A 24 -25.84 33.41 -5.92
N ILE A 25 -26.90 32.69 -6.32
CA ILE A 25 -27.43 31.53 -5.59
C ILE A 25 -26.41 30.39 -5.63
N ILE A 26 -25.78 30.12 -6.79
CA ILE A 26 -24.75 29.09 -6.91
C ILE A 26 -23.56 29.39 -6.01
N VAL A 27 -23.09 30.65 -5.95
CA VAL A 27 -21.97 31.06 -5.08
C VAL A 27 -22.34 30.89 -3.60
N ALA A 28 -23.54 31.31 -3.19
CA ALA A 28 -24.00 31.13 -1.82
C ALA A 28 -24.09 29.66 -1.41
N LEU A 29 -24.61 28.79 -2.28
CA LEU A 29 -24.66 27.35 -2.03
C LEU A 29 -23.26 26.71 -1.98
N ALA A 30 -22.37 27.10 -2.89
CA ALA A 30 -21.00 26.60 -2.90
C ALA A 30 -20.23 26.99 -1.63
N ALA A 31 -20.43 28.20 -1.11
CA ALA A 31 -19.79 28.67 0.12
C ALA A 31 -20.14 27.82 1.35
N ILE A 32 -21.38 27.31 1.43
CA ILE A 32 -21.83 26.44 2.53
C ILE A 32 -21.34 25.00 2.33
N GLY A 33 -21.27 24.51 1.09
CA GLY A 33 -20.90 23.12 0.79
C GLY A 33 -19.40 22.83 0.89
N PHE A 34 -18.53 23.81 0.64
CA PHE A 34 -17.10 23.57 0.50
C PHE A 34 -16.40 23.04 1.78
N PRO A 35 -16.70 23.54 3.00
CA PRO A 35 -16.02 23.07 4.22
C PRO A 35 -16.30 21.60 4.57
N THR A 36 -17.48 21.08 4.24
CA THR A 36 -17.88 19.71 4.63
C THR A 36 -17.26 18.64 3.73
N TRP A 37 -16.93 18.99 2.49
CA TRP A 37 -16.35 18.07 1.51
C TRP A 37 -15.04 17.45 1.99
N GLY A 38 -14.16 18.23 2.62
CA GLY A 38 -12.86 17.75 3.11
C GLY A 38 -13.00 16.65 4.17
N MET A 39 -13.90 16.84 5.14
CA MET A 39 -14.15 15.86 6.20
C MET A 39 -14.74 14.55 5.64
N ILE A 40 -15.69 14.66 4.71
CA ILE A 40 -16.32 13.49 4.07
C ILE A 40 -15.28 12.74 3.23
N SER A 41 -14.47 13.43 2.44
CA SER A 41 -13.41 12.83 1.63
C SER A 41 -12.41 12.04 2.50
N ASN A 42 -11.98 12.61 3.62
CA ASN A 42 -11.04 11.94 4.52
C ASN A 42 -11.66 10.66 5.12
N ARG A 43 -12.91 10.69 5.57
CA ARG A 43 -13.60 9.49 6.07
C ARG A 43 -13.73 8.41 5.01
N VAL A 44 -14.03 8.78 3.77
CA VAL A 44 -14.11 7.82 2.66
C VAL A 44 -12.74 7.18 2.40
N LYS A 45 -11.64 7.95 2.47
CA LYS A 45 -10.28 7.44 2.30
C LYS A 45 -9.86 6.49 3.43
N VAL A 46 -10.20 6.83 4.68
CA VAL A 46 -9.97 5.97 5.85
C VAL A 46 -10.71 4.65 5.66
N ASN A 47 -12.04 4.70 5.42
CA ASN A 47 -12.85 3.49 5.25
C ASN A 47 -12.38 2.62 4.07
N ALA A 48 -11.96 3.25 2.97
CA ALA A 48 -11.47 2.52 1.81
C ALA A 48 -10.11 1.85 2.07
N THR A 49 -9.24 2.50 2.83
CA THR A 49 -7.95 1.95 3.23
C THR A 49 -8.11 0.84 4.25
N ASP A 50 -9.04 0.96 5.20
CA ASP A 50 -9.35 -0.10 6.17
C ASP A 50 -9.86 -1.37 5.46
N ALA A 51 -10.81 -1.22 4.53
CA ALA A 51 -11.27 -2.32 3.70
C ALA A 51 -10.12 -2.97 2.89
N LEU A 52 -9.19 -2.16 2.37
CA LEU A 52 -8.00 -2.64 1.65
C LEU A 52 -7.07 -3.44 2.57
N VAL A 53 -6.74 -2.91 3.74
CA VAL A 53 -5.89 -3.57 4.76
C VAL A 53 -6.48 -4.92 5.14
N ASN A 54 -7.78 -4.98 5.45
CA ASN A 54 -8.46 -6.21 5.83
C ASN A 54 -8.51 -7.23 4.68
N SER A 55 -8.69 -6.78 3.43
CA SER A 55 -8.63 -7.65 2.26
C SER A 55 -7.25 -8.30 2.09
N ILE A 56 -6.18 -7.52 2.26
CA ILE A 56 -4.80 -8.02 2.14
C ILE A 56 -4.47 -8.93 3.31
N ALA A 57 -4.84 -8.58 4.54
CA ALA A 57 -4.65 -9.43 5.71
C ALA A 57 -5.31 -10.81 5.53
N THR A 58 -6.53 -10.83 4.99
CA THR A 58 -7.25 -12.07 4.67
C THR A 58 -6.52 -12.88 3.59
N SER A 59 -6.05 -12.23 2.53
CA SER A 59 -5.27 -12.89 1.48
C SER A 59 -3.94 -13.44 2.00
N ILE A 60 -3.23 -12.68 2.84
CA ILE A 60 -2.01 -13.16 3.47
C ILE A 60 -2.30 -14.38 4.33
N THR A 61 -3.30 -14.32 5.21
CA THR A 61 -3.69 -15.45 6.08
C THR A 61 -4.04 -16.69 5.25
N THR A 62 -4.78 -16.51 4.15
CA THR A 62 -5.15 -17.61 3.24
C THR A 62 -3.92 -18.24 2.59
N TYR A 63 -2.94 -17.42 2.19
CA TYR A 63 -1.74 -17.87 1.49
C TYR A 63 -0.58 -18.26 2.41
N GLN A 64 -0.59 -17.92 3.71
CA GLN A 64 0.41 -18.36 4.68
C GLN A 64 0.54 -19.88 4.76
N THR A 65 -0.54 -20.61 4.43
CA THR A 65 -0.55 -22.07 4.36
C THR A 65 0.21 -22.63 3.15
N LYS A 66 0.45 -21.81 2.12
CA LYS A 66 1.21 -22.20 0.94
C LYS A 66 2.67 -21.87 1.18
N THR A 67 3.42 -22.87 1.58
CA THR A 67 4.88 -22.79 1.72
C THR A 67 5.52 -22.91 0.34
N TRP A 68 6.44 -22.00 0.03
CA TRP A 68 7.25 -22.11 -1.19
C TRP A 68 8.55 -22.82 -0.86
N THR A 69 8.86 -23.90 -1.58
CA THR A 69 10.09 -24.68 -1.42
C THR A 69 10.96 -24.53 -2.65
N TRP A 70 12.25 -24.23 -2.44
CA TRP A 70 13.24 -24.13 -3.51
C TRP A 70 14.48 -24.93 -3.20
N ASN A 71 15.10 -25.44 -4.26
CA ASN A 71 16.33 -26.21 -4.18
C ASN A 71 17.53 -25.31 -4.54
N ILE A 72 18.37 -25.02 -3.55
CA ILE A 72 19.61 -24.25 -3.73
C ILE A 72 20.65 -25.21 -4.33
N GLY A 73 20.56 -25.45 -5.63
CA GLY A 73 21.41 -26.37 -6.35
C GLY A 73 22.83 -25.83 -6.52
N THR A 74 23.73 -26.16 -5.59
CA THR A 74 25.18 -26.12 -5.80
C THR A 74 25.83 -27.23 -4.97
N THR A 75 25.96 -28.43 -5.54
CA THR A 75 26.81 -29.55 -5.08
C THR A 75 26.56 -30.14 -3.68
N ALA A 76 25.82 -29.46 -2.80
CA ALA A 76 25.39 -29.90 -1.49
C ALA A 76 24.00 -30.55 -1.56
N ALA A 77 23.66 -31.35 -0.55
CA ALA A 77 22.32 -31.93 -0.44
C ALA A 77 21.24 -30.83 -0.55
N PRO A 78 20.16 -31.07 -1.30
CA PRO A 78 19.11 -30.09 -1.52
C PRO A 78 18.55 -29.61 -0.17
N GLN A 79 18.73 -28.33 0.14
CA GLN A 79 18.13 -27.72 1.31
C GLN A 79 16.74 -27.18 0.92
N MET A 80 15.70 -27.79 1.47
CA MET A 80 14.34 -27.27 1.38
C MET A 80 14.15 -26.19 2.44
N ARG A 81 13.70 -25.00 2.03
CA ARG A 81 13.31 -23.93 2.95
C ARG A 81 11.86 -23.54 2.69
N THR A 82 11.17 -23.16 3.76
CA THR A 82 9.79 -22.70 3.75
C THR A 82 9.78 -21.20 3.98
N TYR A 83 9.31 -20.45 3.00
CA TYR A 83 9.12 -19.00 3.10
C TYR A 83 7.66 -18.61 2.98
N HIS A 84 7.29 -17.49 3.60
CA HIS A 84 6.02 -16.83 3.35
C HIS A 84 6.06 -16.14 1.98
N ILE A 85 5.01 -16.33 1.18
CA ILE A 85 4.93 -15.82 -0.21
C ILE A 85 5.06 -14.29 -0.29
N PHE A 86 4.69 -13.56 0.76
CA PHE A 86 4.80 -12.10 0.79
C PHE A 86 6.16 -11.60 1.33
N ASP A 87 7.02 -12.49 1.84
CA ASP A 87 8.31 -12.17 2.48
C ASP A 87 9.50 -12.81 1.74
N VAL A 88 9.45 -12.76 0.41
CA VAL A 88 10.54 -13.32 -0.43
C VAL A 88 11.64 -12.28 -0.69
N ASN A 89 11.44 -11.05 -0.22
CA ASN A 89 12.36 -9.92 -0.41
C ASN A 89 13.60 -10.01 0.50
N HIS A 90 13.52 -10.76 1.59
CA HIS A 90 14.64 -10.98 2.51
C HIS A 90 15.56 -12.12 2.07
N PHE A 91 15.36 -12.67 0.86
CA PHE A 91 16.17 -13.78 0.38
C PHE A 91 17.52 -13.30 -0.17
N ASP A 92 18.57 -13.40 0.65
CA ASP A 92 19.96 -13.37 0.18
C ASP A 92 20.51 -14.80 0.05
N PRO A 93 20.53 -15.38 -1.17
CA PRO A 93 21.08 -16.70 -1.39
C PRO A 93 22.60 -16.75 -1.26
N SER A 94 23.29 -15.60 -1.32
CA SER A 94 24.75 -15.56 -1.25
C SER A 94 25.27 -15.77 0.17
N SER A 95 24.44 -15.48 1.18
CA SER A 95 24.82 -15.58 2.58
C SER A 95 25.04 -17.02 3.07
N GLY A 96 24.50 -18.04 2.38
CA GLY A 96 24.60 -19.48 2.73
C GLY A 96 23.95 -19.86 4.07
N SER A 97 23.75 -18.88 4.95
CA SER A 97 23.07 -18.95 6.22
C SER A 97 21.61 -18.58 5.99
N PRO A 98 20.64 -19.08 6.77
CA PRO A 98 19.42 -18.32 6.94
C PRO A 98 19.86 -16.92 7.37
N ILE A 99 19.45 -15.86 6.65
CA ILE A 99 19.40 -14.58 7.34
C ILE A 99 18.42 -14.88 8.48
N PRO A 100 18.88 -14.96 9.74
CA PRO A 100 17.94 -15.14 10.82
C PRO A 100 16.93 -14.01 10.64
N ASP A 101 15.63 -14.30 10.77
CA ASP A 101 14.62 -13.25 10.90
C ASP A 101 15.26 -12.19 11.80
N LEU A 102 15.59 -11.03 11.21
CA LEU A 102 16.35 -9.99 11.89
C LEU A 102 15.64 -9.83 13.21
N PRO A 103 16.31 -10.06 14.36
CA PRO A 103 15.64 -10.27 15.64
C PRO A 103 14.56 -9.21 15.76
N ASP A 104 13.29 -9.63 15.91
CA ASP A 104 12.14 -8.74 16.02
C ASP A 104 12.45 -7.69 17.08
N ILE A 105 13.02 -6.55 16.69
CA ILE A 105 13.32 -5.49 17.64
C ILE A 105 12.03 -4.68 17.69
N PRO A 106 11.26 -4.73 18.78
CA PRO A 106 10.05 -3.93 18.89
C PRO A 106 10.32 -2.41 18.75
N ASN A 107 11.59 -1.99 18.89
CA ASN A 107 12.07 -0.61 18.88
C ASN A 107 13.26 -0.36 17.92
N GLY A 108 13.51 -1.27 16.96
CA GLY A 108 14.49 -1.00 15.91
C GLY A 108 13.75 -0.41 14.71
N SER A 109 14.27 0.66 14.10
CA SER A 109 13.75 1.25 12.85
C SER A 109 13.10 0.18 11.98
N PRO A 110 11.76 0.10 11.93
CA PRO A 110 11.09 -0.94 11.16
C PRO A 110 11.52 -0.73 9.72
N ARG A 111 12.26 -1.68 9.16
CA ARG A 111 12.51 -1.65 7.72
C ARG A 111 11.15 -1.94 7.08
N PHE A 112 10.50 -0.88 6.64
CA PHE A 112 9.19 -0.96 6.03
C PHE A 112 9.34 -1.60 4.66
N TRP A 113 8.60 -2.68 4.43
CA TRP A 113 8.59 -3.35 3.14
C TRP A 113 7.27 -3.05 2.45
N SER A 114 7.32 -2.88 1.14
CA SER A 114 6.10 -2.94 0.35
C SER A 114 5.76 -4.41 0.07
N LEU A 115 4.46 -4.67 -0.06
CA LEU A 115 3.89 -6.00 -0.28
C LEU A 115 4.50 -6.77 -1.47
N ASP A 116 5.11 -6.06 -2.42
CA ASP A 116 5.74 -6.63 -3.62
C ASP A 116 7.23 -6.27 -3.74
N GLY A 117 7.91 -5.96 -2.62
CA GLY A 117 9.38 -5.86 -2.59
C GLY A 117 10.00 -4.59 -3.15
N TYR A 118 9.20 -3.67 -3.66
CA TYR A 118 9.70 -2.36 -4.05
C TYR A 118 9.90 -1.46 -2.82
N THR A 119 11.14 -1.30 -2.38
CA THR A 119 11.55 -0.14 -1.57
C THR A 119 11.84 1.02 -2.53
N PRO A 120 11.08 2.13 -2.47
CA PRO A 120 11.39 3.27 -3.31
C PRO A 120 12.82 3.78 -3.05
N PRO A 121 13.61 4.10 -4.11
CA PRO A 121 14.97 4.64 -3.96
C PRO A 121 15.00 6.03 -3.30
N GLU A 122 13.83 6.63 -3.13
CA GLU A 122 13.58 7.96 -2.56
C GLU A 122 13.52 7.96 -1.02
N ASN A 123 13.74 6.83 -0.34
CA ASN A 123 14.02 6.82 1.10
C ASN A 123 15.49 7.20 1.37
N GLY A 124 15.83 8.44 1.05
CA GLY A 124 16.90 9.13 1.75
C GLY A 124 16.52 9.22 3.22
N SER A 125 17.09 8.36 4.06
CA SER A 125 17.05 8.43 5.53
C SER A 125 15.65 8.62 6.12
N TYR A 126 14.93 7.52 6.36
CA TYR A 126 13.79 7.59 7.29
C TYR A 126 14.32 8.00 8.66
N TYR A 127 14.02 9.23 9.09
CA TYR A 127 14.42 9.74 10.39
C TYR A 127 13.54 9.08 11.46
N ASP A 128 14.11 8.10 12.14
CA ASP A 128 13.56 7.44 13.34
C ASP A 128 13.59 8.36 14.58
N GLY A 129 14.31 9.47 14.52
CA GLY A 129 14.39 10.44 15.62
C GLY A 129 15.36 10.03 16.73
N SER A 130 15.90 8.81 16.72
CA SER A 130 17.07 8.44 17.52
C SER A 130 18.36 8.56 16.69
N THR A 131 19.44 8.93 17.38
CA THR A 131 20.79 9.27 16.90
C THR A 131 21.24 8.58 15.60
N SER A 132 21.67 9.39 14.63
CA SER A 132 22.21 8.99 13.34
C SER A 132 23.55 8.25 13.46
N THR A 133 23.53 6.97 13.80
CA THR A 133 24.62 6.07 13.41
C THR A 133 24.41 5.68 11.95
N PHE A 134 25.12 6.36 11.06
CA PHE A 134 25.28 5.97 9.66
C PHE A 134 25.83 4.54 9.61
N LEU A 135 24.96 3.54 9.38
CA LEU A 135 25.41 2.23 8.94
C LEU A 135 25.84 2.34 7.48
N SER A 136 27.11 2.71 7.26
CA SER A 136 27.74 2.89 5.94
C SER A 136 27.89 1.62 5.11
N ASN A 137 27.34 0.48 5.56
CA ASN A 137 27.54 -0.83 4.95
C ASN A 137 26.23 -1.51 4.55
N VAL A 138 25.14 -0.75 4.33
CA VAL A 138 24.03 -1.31 3.56
C VAL A 138 24.52 -1.43 2.12
N PRO A 139 24.59 -2.64 1.52
CA PRO A 139 24.95 -2.80 0.13
C PRO A 139 24.06 -1.86 -0.71
N PRO A 140 24.60 -1.17 -1.72
CA PRO A 140 23.76 -0.38 -2.61
C PRO A 140 22.64 -1.29 -3.14
N ASP A 141 21.40 -0.81 -3.06
CA ASP A 141 20.26 -1.52 -3.63
C ASP A 141 20.62 -1.97 -5.05
N PRO A 142 20.21 -3.18 -5.47
CA PRO A 142 20.45 -3.63 -6.83
C PRO A 142 20.01 -2.52 -7.79
N THR A 143 20.94 -2.01 -8.59
CA THR A 143 20.60 -1.04 -9.63
C THR A 143 19.52 -1.69 -10.51
N PRO A 144 18.37 -1.02 -10.74
CA PRO A 144 17.32 -1.56 -11.59
C PRO A 144 17.94 -2.06 -12.89
N ASP A 145 17.74 -3.35 -13.22
CA ASP A 145 18.29 -3.90 -14.45
C ASP A 145 17.73 -3.10 -15.64
N PRO A 146 18.59 -2.40 -16.42
CA PRO A 146 18.15 -1.57 -17.54
C PRO A 146 17.49 -2.38 -18.66
N ASN A 147 17.54 -3.71 -18.62
CA ASN A 147 16.89 -4.61 -19.59
C ASN A 147 15.44 -4.99 -19.23
N GLY A 148 14.86 -4.42 -18.16
CA GLY A 148 13.42 -4.14 -18.10
C GLY A 148 12.45 -5.33 -18.06
N LEU A 149 12.84 -6.48 -17.51
CA LEU A 149 11.94 -7.64 -17.35
C LEU A 149 11.77 -8.12 -15.90
N TYR A 150 12.34 -7.39 -14.94
CA TYR A 150 12.31 -7.74 -13.53
C TYR A 150 11.56 -6.67 -12.73
N ASP A 151 10.32 -6.97 -12.39
CA ASP A 151 9.49 -6.15 -11.51
C ASP A 151 9.94 -6.41 -10.06
N GLY A 152 10.67 -5.47 -9.43
CA GLY A 152 10.76 -5.41 -7.97
C GLY A 152 11.96 -6.04 -7.24
N ASN A 153 13.19 -5.91 -7.71
CA ASN A 153 14.40 -6.27 -6.92
C ASN A 153 14.55 -7.76 -6.49
N PHE A 154 13.71 -8.67 -6.99
CA PHE A 154 13.77 -10.08 -6.60
C PHE A 154 15.03 -10.79 -7.12
N HIS A 155 15.59 -11.67 -6.28
CA HIS A 155 16.68 -12.53 -6.68
C HIS A 155 16.27 -13.47 -7.84
N ARG A 156 17.17 -13.75 -8.79
CA ARG A 156 16.87 -14.58 -9.98
C ARG A 156 16.34 -15.98 -9.64
N ALA A 157 16.81 -16.55 -8.54
CA ALA A 157 16.31 -17.84 -8.02
C ALA A 157 14.81 -17.79 -7.67
N VAL A 158 14.36 -16.69 -7.07
CA VAL A 158 12.94 -16.45 -6.73
C VAL A 158 12.11 -16.38 -8.01
N LEU A 159 12.60 -15.67 -9.03
CA LEU A 159 11.88 -15.55 -10.30
C LEU A 159 11.79 -16.87 -11.08
N ASN A 160 12.90 -17.63 -11.11
CA ASN A 160 12.98 -18.95 -11.74
C ASN A 160 12.03 -19.97 -11.11
N SER A 161 11.64 -19.73 -9.86
CA SER A 161 10.71 -20.60 -9.14
C SER A 161 9.26 -20.52 -9.58
N GLY A 162 8.94 -19.56 -10.44
CA GLY A 162 7.56 -19.24 -10.76
C GLY A 162 6.95 -18.16 -9.87
N TYR A 163 7.69 -17.59 -8.90
CA TYR A 163 7.23 -16.42 -8.15
C TYR A 163 6.95 -15.23 -9.09
N ARG A 164 5.81 -14.56 -8.91
CA ARG A 164 5.35 -13.44 -9.75
C ARG A 164 4.93 -12.21 -8.94
N GLY A 165 5.29 -12.13 -7.66
CA GLY A 165 4.80 -11.11 -6.74
C GLY A 165 3.55 -11.55 -5.98
N PHE A 166 3.33 -10.95 -4.82
CA PHE A 166 2.21 -11.28 -3.94
C PHE A 166 0.88 -11.01 -4.66
N ILE A 167 0.74 -9.86 -5.35
CA ILE A 167 -0.52 -9.51 -6.01
C ILE A 167 -0.94 -10.53 -7.07
N ASN A 168 0.02 -11.00 -7.88
CA ASN A 168 -0.27 -11.95 -8.95
C ASN A 168 -0.53 -13.37 -8.42
N MET A 169 0.12 -13.75 -7.32
CA MET A 169 -0.02 -15.09 -6.73
C MET A 169 -1.21 -15.19 -5.78
N ALA A 170 -1.37 -14.21 -4.89
CA ALA A 170 -2.42 -14.19 -3.89
C ALA A 170 -3.77 -13.73 -4.46
N GLN A 171 -3.74 -13.00 -5.58
CA GLN A 171 -4.92 -12.41 -6.24
C GLN A 171 -5.89 -11.77 -5.23
N PRO A 172 -5.38 -10.91 -4.32
CA PRO A 172 -6.26 -10.24 -3.37
C PRO A 172 -7.27 -9.40 -4.14
N GLN A 173 -8.46 -9.21 -3.57
CA GLN A 173 -9.54 -8.42 -4.19
C GLN A 173 -9.25 -6.92 -4.08
N VAL A 174 -8.11 -6.50 -4.62
CA VAL A 174 -7.63 -5.12 -4.62
C VAL A 174 -8.09 -4.44 -5.90
N LYS A 175 -8.79 -3.31 -5.77
CA LYS A 175 -9.16 -2.50 -6.93
C LYS A 175 -7.89 -2.01 -7.62
N LYS A 176 -7.88 -1.99 -8.96
CA LYS A 176 -6.74 -1.46 -9.75
C LYS A 176 -6.31 -0.04 -9.38
N THR A 177 -7.22 0.77 -8.81
CA THR A 177 -6.93 2.12 -8.32
C THR A 177 -5.99 2.15 -7.11
N PHE A 178 -5.94 1.06 -6.34
CA PHE A 178 -5.01 0.87 -5.22
C PHE A 178 -3.73 0.14 -5.64
N ILE A 179 -3.47 0.02 -6.94
CA ILE A 179 -2.23 -0.54 -7.46
C ILE A 179 -1.54 0.57 -8.22
N SER A 180 -0.36 0.98 -7.76
CA SER A 180 0.45 1.97 -8.44
C SER A 180 0.91 1.46 -9.80
N LYS A 181 1.42 2.36 -10.65
CA LYS A 181 2.05 1.97 -11.93
C LYS A 181 3.26 1.03 -11.76
N ARG A 182 3.82 0.97 -10.54
CA ARG A 182 4.94 0.11 -10.15
C ARG A 182 4.46 -1.22 -9.53
N GLY A 183 3.19 -1.59 -9.66
CA GLY A 183 2.63 -2.82 -9.08
C GLY A 183 2.38 -2.77 -7.57
N GLN A 184 2.91 -1.77 -6.85
CA GLN A 184 2.73 -1.67 -5.41
C GLN A 184 1.28 -1.39 -5.02
N VAL A 185 0.81 -2.05 -3.97
CA VAL A 185 -0.44 -1.66 -3.33
C VAL A 185 -0.27 -0.32 -2.61
N VAL A 186 -1.16 0.61 -2.93
CA VAL A 186 -1.23 1.93 -2.32
C VAL A 186 -2.55 2.13 -1.59
N ASP A 187 -2.55 2.93 -0.54
CA ASP A 187 -3.72 3.37 0.20
C ASP A 187 -4.54 4.43 -0.57
N ALA A 188 -5.62 4.91 0.04
CA ALA A 188 -6.48 5.94 -0.57
C ALA A 188 -5.85 7.34 -0.64
N TRP A 189 -4.67 7.53 -0.04
CA TRP A 189 -3.85 8.73 -0.18
C TRP A 189 -2.73 8.56 -1.21
N GLY A 190 -2.69 7.42 -1.91
CA GLY A 190 -1.73 7.10 -2.96
C GLY A 190 -0.35 6.71 -2.43
N ARG A 191 -0.26 6.26 -1.17
CA ARG A 191 1.00 5.87 -0.55
C ARG A 191 1.12 4.37 -0.47
N PRO A 192 2.33 3.81 -0.59
CA PRO A 192 2.54 2.38 -0.44
C PRO A 192 2.01 1.89 0.91
N LEU A 193 1.24 0.80 0.86
CA LEU A 193 0.85 0.09 2.08
C LEU A 193 2.08 -0.60 2.67
N ARG A 194 2.17 -0.61 3.99
CA ARG A 194 3.31 -1.16 4.72
C ARG A 194 2.94 -2.51 5.29
N ILE A 195 3.92 -3.41 5.28
CA ILE A 195 3.82 -4.73 5.90
C ILE A 195 5.09 -5.04 6.69
N ALA A 196 4.93 -5.70 7.83
CA ALA A 196 6.02 -6.26 8.60
C ALA A 196 5.60 -7.58 9.26
N PHE A 197 6.58 -8.44 9.50
CA PHE A 197 6.43 -9.65 10.30
C PHE A 197 7.09 -9.43 11.65
N ALA A 198 6.36 -9.77 12.72
CA ALA A 198 6.87 -9.79 14.08
C ALA A 198 5.84 -10.50 14.95
N ALA A 199 5.99 -11.81 15.15
CA ALA A 199 5.06 -12.61 15.95
C ALA A 199 4.86 -12.06 17.37
N LYS A 200 5.93 -11.50 17.94
CA LYS A 200 5.91 -10.90 19.27
C LYS A 200 5.12 -9.58 19.33
N VAL A 201 5.05 -8.84 18.23
CA VAL A 201 4.41 -7.51 18.16
C VAL A 201 2.96 -7.61 17.69
N TYR A 202 2.70 -8.44 16.67
CA TYR A 202 1.39 -8.52 16.00
C TYR A 202 0.51 -9.69 16.47
N GLY A 203 0.99 -10.46 17.46
CA GLY A 203 0.22 -11.55 18.04
C GLY A 203 0.09 -12.76 17.12
N THR A 204 -1.10 -13.38 17.11
CA THR A 204 -1.32 -14.70 16.47
C THR A 204 -1.17 -14.69 14.95
N GLN A 205 -1.42 -13.55 14.30
CA GLN A 205 -1.26 -13.42 12.84
C GLN A 205 0.21 -13.34 12.42
N ALA A 206 1.09 -12.93 13.35
CA ALA A 206 2.51 -12.72 13.16
C ALA A 206 2.93 -11.68 12.10
N PHE A 207 1.97 -11.02 11.44
CA PHE A 207 2.22 -9.89 10.55
C PHE A 207 1.32 -8.70 10.90
N GLY A 208 1.80 -7.50 10.60
CA GLY A 208 1.05 -6.25 10.66
C GLY A 208 1.00 -5.62 9.28
N ILE A 209 -0.16 -5.09 8.91
CA ILE A 209 -0.35 -4.27 7.71
C ILE A 209 -0.89 -2.91 8.14
N TRP A 210 -0.32 -1.83 7.60
CA TRP A 210 -0.78 -0.48 7.94
C TRP A 210 -0.57 0.57 6.85
N SER A 211 -1.29 1.67 7.01
CA SER A 211 -1.13 2.92 6.25
C SER A 211 -0.77 4.06 7.22
N ALA A 212 0.13 4.94 6.77
CA ALA A 212 0.57 6.16 7.45
C ALA A 212 -0.44 7.33 7.33
N GLY A 213 -1.70 7.00 7.05
CA GLY A 213 -2.80 7.95 6.94
C GLY A 213 -2.58 9.13 6.00
N LEU A 214 -3.16 10.27 6.36
CA LEU A 214 -3.06 11.55 5.69
C LEU A 214 -1.77 12.28 6.09
N ASP A 215 -1.29 12.13 7.31
CA ASP A 215 -0.20 12.94 7.89
C ASP A 215 1.23 12.49 7.49
N LYS A 216 1.36 11.26 6.96
CA LYS A 216 2.59 10.60 6.47
C LYS A 216 3.54 10.14 7.55
N LYS A 217 3.09 10.11 8.79
CA LYS A 217 3.94 9.75 9.91
C LYS A 217 3.47 8.42 10.45
N ASP A 218 4.40 7.49 10.61
CA ASP A 218 4.09 6.21 11.23
C ASP A 218 4.20 6.38 12.73
N HIS A 219 3.07 6.53 13.42
CA HIS A 219 3.08 6.70 14.88
C HIS A 219 3.05 5.35 15.60
N LEU A 220 3.91 4.41 15.20
CA LEU A 220 3.84 3.02 15.66
C LEU A 220 3.81 2.87 17.20
N GLU A 221 4.46 3.78 17.92
CA GLU A 221 4.80 3.56 19.33
C GLU A 221 4.02 4.40 20.38
N THR A 222 3.64 5.66 20.10
CA THR A 222 3.32 6.59 21.21
C THR A 222 1.94 7.22 21.21
N ARG A 223 1.18 7.12 20.11
CA ARG A 223 -0.28 7.38 20.04
C ARG A 223 -0.71 7.16 18.59
N PRO A 224 -1.60 6.19 18.28
CA PRO A 224 -2.17 6.12 16.95
C PRO A 224 -2.85 7.46 16.66
N SER A 225 -2.48 8.09 15.56
CA SER A 225 -3.27 9.18 15.01
C SER A 225 -4.59 8.60 14.50
N ASP A 226 -5.66 9.40 14.47
CA ASP A 226 -6.98 8.94 14.01
C ASP A 226 -6.99 8.50 12.53
N ASP A 227 -5.93 8.80 11.77
CA ASP A 227 -5.77 8.44 10.36
C ASP A 227 -4.84 7.24 10.12
N ASP A 228 -4.10 6.78 11.14
CA ASP A 228 -3.30 5.57 11.07
C ASP A 228 -4.19 4.33 11.12
N LEU A 229 -4.15 3.53 10.06
CA LEU A 229 -4.94 2.30 9.95
C LEU A 229 -4.04 1.09 10.08
N ARG A 230 -4.34 0.21 11.05
CA ARG A 230 -3.50 -0.94 11.43
C ARG A 230 -4.34 -2.19 11.53
N SER A 231 -3.88 -3.29 10.94
CA SER A 231 -4.59 -4.57 10.99
C SER A 231 -4.66 -5.21 12.39
N TRP A 232 -3.74 -4.85 13.29
CA TRP A 232 -3.60 -5.49 14.61
C TRP A 232 -4.19 -4.66 15.78
N SER A 233 -4.48 -3.37 15.57
CA SER A 233 -4.89 -2.47 16.66
C SER A 233 -6.32 -2.73 17.16
N THR A 234 -7.14 -3.46 16.43
CA THR A 234 -8.55 -3.73 16.77
C THR A 234 -8.74 -4.93 17.72
N GLN A 235 -7.66 -5.63 18.11
CA GLN A 235 -7.77 -6.89 18.85
C GLN A 235 -7.82 -6.79 20.39
N GLY A 236 -7.89 -5.61 21.02
CA GLY A 236 -7.85 -5.59 22.50
C GLY A 236 -8.15 -4.28 23.23
N ALA A 237 -9.20 -3.53 22.84
CA ALA A 237 -9.64 -2.36 23.59
C ALA A 237 -11.12 -2.41 24.00
N ASP A 238 -11.64 -3.63 24.28
CA ASP A 238 -12.92 -3.85 24.97
C ASP A 238 -12.68 -4.30 26.42
#